data_AF-A0AAV1IXU8-F1
#
_entry.id   AF-A0AAV1IXU8-F1
#
_cell.length_a   1.000
_cell.length_b   1.000
_cell.length_c   1.000
_cell.angle_alpha   90.00
_cell.angle_beta   90.00
_cell.angle_gamma   90.00
#
_symmetry.space_group_name_H-M   'P 1'
#
loop_
_entity.id
_entity.type
_entity.pdbx_description
1 polymer ?
#
loop_
_entity_poly.entity_id
_entity_poly.type
_entity_poly.pdbx_seq_one_letter_code
_entity_poly.pdbx_strand_id
1 'polypeptide(L)'
;MPKEVATFLNLPEAHEYTGHSFRRSSATLLADSGAELLTLKRHGGWRSSSVAEGYIDDSLRNKEEISSLNTRNIHLARAHRRTFHHRRPSRNRLRRRHRRLHLVSPTFTQENRIDVVEFGEDASTCIAV
;
A
#
# COMPACT_ATOMS: atom_id res chain seq x y z
N MET A 1 10.40 -33.32 16.86
CA MET A 1 9.13 -32.56 16.71
C MET A 1 8.49 -32.68 15.32
N PRO A 2 8.91 -32.04 14.21
CA PRO A 2 8.13 -32.12 12.96
C PRO A 2 8.03 -33.54 12.38
N LYS A 3 9.13 -34.29 12.37
CA LYS A 3 9.16 -35.72 12.03
C LYS A 3 8.22 -36.57 12.88
N GLU A 4 8.22 -36.38 14.21
CA GLU A 4 7.36 -37.15 15.12
C GLU A 4 5.87 -36.89 14.86
N VAL A 5 5.50 -35.62 14.58
CA VAL A 5 4.14 -35.25 14.20
C VAL A 5 3.77 -35.89 12.86
N ALA A 6 4.66 -35.86 11.86
CA ALA A 6 4.43 -36.51 10.57
C ALA A 6 4.27 -38.03 10.69
N THR A 7 5.09 -38.69 11.52
CA THR A 7 4.95 -40.12 11.85
C THR A 7 3.61 -40.41 12.52
N PHE A 8 3.22 -39.61 13.52
CA PHE A 8 1.94 -39.76 14.22
C PHE A 8 0.74 -39.63 13.26
N LEU A 9 0.83 -38.71 12.29
CA LEU A 9 -0.19 -38.49 11.26
C LEU A 9 -0.11 -39.48 10.08
N ASN A 10 0.82 -40.44 10.09
CA ASN A 10 1.08 -41.38 9.00
C ASN A 10 1.32 -40.71 7.63
N LEU A 11 2.05 -39.59 7.62
CA LEU A 11 2.46 -38.94 6.37
C LEU A 11 3.61 -39.70 5.71
N PRO A 12 3.65 -39.76 4.37
CA PRO A 12 4.77 -40.37 3.64
C PRO A 12 6.06 -39.61 3.92
N GLU A 13 7.20 -40.31 3.87
CA GLU A 13 8.53 -39.70 4.03
C GLU A 13 8.68 -38.79 5.26
N ALA A 14 8.15 -39.20 6.42
CA ALA A 14 8.20 -38.43 7.67
C ALA A 14 9.60 -37.89 8.04
N HIS A 15 10.67 -38.53 7.56
CA HIS A 15 12.05 -38.10 7.77
C HIS A 15 12.43 -36.80 7.05
N GLU A 16 11.72 -36.41 5.98
CA GLU A 16 11.92 -35.17 5.24
C GLU A 16 11.33 -33.94 5.95
N TYR A 17 10.40 -34.15 6.90
CA TYR A 17 9.79 -33.10 7.69
C TYR A 17 10.78 -32.60 8.75
N THR A 18 11.60 -31.64 8.33
CA THR A 18 12.60 -30.96 9.17
C THR A 18 12.04 -29.71 9.81
N GLY A 19 12.73 -29.20 10.85
CA GLY A 19 12.41 -27.88 11.42
C GLY A 19 12.51 -26.74 10.40
N HIS A 20 13.39 -26.87 9.40
CA HIS A 20 13.50 -25.89 8.32
C HIS A 20 12.24 -25.87 7.44
N SER A 21 11.78 -27.04 6.99
CA SER A 21 10.54 -27.17 6.19
C SER A 21 9.32 -26.64 6.94
N PHE A 22 9.22 -26.93 8.24
CA PHE A 22 8.16 -26.42 9.10
C PHE A 22 8.18 -24.89 9.20
N ARG A 23 9.35 -24.28 9.46
CA ARG A 23 9.49 -22.83 9.54
C ARG A 23 9.13 -22.13 8.23
N ARG A 24 9.57 -22.67 7.08
CA ARG A 24 9.24 -22.09 5.77
C ARG A 24 7.74 -22.15 5.49
N SER A 25 7.15 -23.33 5.68
CA SER A 25 5.72 -23.54 5.45
C SER A 25 4.86 -22.68 6.38
N SER A 26 5.25 -22.57 7.65
CA SER A 26 4.59 -21.71 8.63
C SER A 26 4.66 -20.23 8.25
N ALA A 27 5.82 -19.75 7.77
CA ALA A 27 5.95 -18.37 7.29
C ALA A 27 5.10 -18.10 6.04
N THR A 28 5.05 -19.01 5.08
CA THR A 28 4.19 -18.90 3.89
C THR A 28 2.71 -18.81 4.29
N LEU A 29 2.23 -19.75 5.12
CA LEU A 29 0.84 -19.74 5.59
C LEU A 29 0.48 -18.45 6.33
N LEU A 30 1.40 -17.94 7.14
CA LEU A 30 1.20 -16.69 7.86
C LEU A 30 1.15 -15.49 6.89
N ALA A 31 2.00 -15.44 5.87
CA ALA A 31 1.98 -14.40 4.86
C ALA A 31 0.69 -14.44 4.01
N ASP A 32 0.26 -15.64 3.59
CA ASP A 32 -1.01 -15.84 2.86
C ASP A 32 -2.24 -15.51 3.71
N SER A 33 -2.12 -15.54 5.05
CA SER A 33 -3.18 -15.06 5.95
C SER A 33 -3.31 -13.52 5.98
N GLY A 34 -2.40 -12.79 5.34
CA GLY A 34 -2.34 -11.33 5.31
C GLY A 34 -1.53 -10.72 6.47
N ALA A 35 -0.60 -11.48 7.04
CA ALA A 35 0.22 -10.97 8.13
C ALA A 35 1.17 -9.85 7.67
N GLU A 36 1.33 -8.85 8.53
CA GLU A 36 2.22 -7.72 8.30
C GLU A 36 3.71 -8.08 8.53
N LEU A 37 4.61 -7.30 7.93
CA LEU A 37 6.06 -7.48 7.97
C LEU A 37 6.62 -7.71 9.37
N LEU A 38 6.23 -6.90 10.36
CA LEU A 38 6.74 -7.05 11.73
C LEU A 38 6.28 -8.35 12.39
N THR A 39 5.03 -8.76 12.13
CA THR A 39 4.48 -10.03 12.62
C THR A 39 5.24 -11.19 12.02
N LEU A 40 5.48 -11.17 10.70
CA LEU A 40 6.24 -12.20 10.02
C LEU A 40 7.71 -12.25 10.48
N LYS A 41 8.33 -11.08 10.66
CA LYS A 41 9.70 -10.93 11.16
C LYS A 41 9.88 -11.51 12.56
N ARG A 42 8.94 -11.22 13.46
CA ARG A 42 8.91 -11.80 14.82
C ARG A 42 8.66 -13.30 14.79
N HIS A 43 7.73 -13.77 13.96
CA HIS A 43 7.43 -15.19 13.79
C HIS A 43 8.66 -15.98 13.31
N GLY A 44 9.36 -15.47 12.30
CA GLY A 44 10.55 -16.08 11.76
C GLY A 44 11.81 -15.91 12.63
N GLY A 45 11.80 -14.97 13.59
CA GLY A 45 12.98 -14.60 14.37
C GLY A 45 14.08 -13.97 13.51
N TRP A 46 13.71 -13.25 12.44
CA TRP A 46 14.68 -12.68 11.50
C TRP A 46 15.18 -11.31 11.96
N ARG A 47 16.49 -11.09 11.86
CA ARG A 47 17.12 -9.80 12.19
C ARG A 47 16.85 -8.74 11.11
N SER A 48 16.94 -9.13 9.84
CA SER A 48 16.59 -8.30 8.69
C SER A 48 15.14 -8.50 8.28
N SER A 49 14.53 -7.48 7.67
CA SER A 49 13.23 -7.60 7.01
C SER A 49 13.30 -8.33 5.67
N SER A 50 14.47 -8.40 5.02
CA SER A 50 14.58 -8.93 3.65
C SER A 50 14.03 -10.34 3.46
N VAL A 51 14.22 -11.23 4.44
CA VAL A 51 13.66 -12.60 4.38
C VAL A 51 12.14 -12.58 4.53
N ALA A 52 11.61 -11.69 5.38
CA ALA A 52 10.17 -11.56 5.60
C ALA A 52 9.45 -10.94 4.40
N GLU A 53 10.09 -9.94 3.77
CA GLU A 53 9.61 -9.28 2.55
C GLU A 53 9.35 -10.32 1.45
N GLY A 54 10.29 -11.25 1.21
CA GLY A 54 10.12 -12.30 0.20
C GLY A 54 8.85 -13.13 0.39
N TYR A 55 8.47 -13.49 1.62
CA TYR A 55 7.21 -14.22 1.86
C TYR A 55 5.96 -13.36 1.61
N ILE A 56 6.02 -12.07 1.93
CA ILE A 56 4.92 -11.13 1.68
C ILE A 56 4.76 -10.90 0.17
N ASP A 57 5.87 -10.75 -0.55
CA ASP A 57 5.90 -10.58 -1.99
C ASP A 57 5.40 -11.82 -2.71
N ASP A 58 5.60 -13.02 -2.15
CA ASP A 58 5.09 -14.27 -2.71
C ASP A 58 3.59 -14.48 -2.47
N SER A 59 3.02 -13.89 -1.41
CA SER A 59 1.61 -14.05 -1.00
C SER A 59 0.62 -13.79 -2.13
N LEU A 60 -0.15 -14.81 -2.50
CA LEU A 60 -1.17 -14.71 -3.54
C LEU A 60 -2.31 -13.80 -3.11
N ARG A 61 -2.71 -13.89 -1.83
CA ARG A 61 -3.77 -13.06 -1.27
C ARG A 61 -3.44 -11.58 -1.35
N ASN A 62 -2.21 -11.19 -0.98
CA ASN A 62 -1.79 -9.79 -1.06
C ASN A 62 -1.86 -9.26 -2.50
N LYS A 63 -1.41 -10.08 -3.47
CA LYS A 63 -1.49 -9.73 -4.90
C LYS A 63 -2.94 -9.56 -5.36
N GLU A 64 -3.83 -10.46 -4.95
CA GLU A 64 -5.26 -10.41 -5.28
C GLU A 64 -5.95 -9.18 -4.67
N GLU A 65 -5.69 -8.87 -3.40
CA GLU A 65 -6.26 -7.72 -2.71
C GLU A 65 -5.83 -6.39 -3.36
N ILE A 66 -4.53 -6.23 -3.63
CA ILE A 66 -3.98 -5.05 -4.31
C ILE A 66 -4.55 -4.93 -5.74
N SER A 67 -4.63 -6.04 -6.48
CA SER A 67 -5.22 -6.08 -7.83
C SER A 67 -6.70 -5.66 -7.81
N SER A 68 -7.47 -6.17 -6.85
CA SER A 68 -8.88 -5.83 -6.68
C SER A 68 -9.06 -4.34 -6.36
N LEU A 69 -8.25 -3.80 -5.45
CA LEU A 69 -8.26 -2.39 -5.08
C LEU A 69 -7.98 -1.48 -6.28
N ASN A 70 -6.93 -1.79 -7.04
CA ASN A 70 -6.57 -1.05 -8.24
C ASN A 70 -7.70 -1.06 -9.27
N THR A 71 -8.29 -2.23 -9.52
CA THR A 71 -9.42 -2.39 -10.45
C THR A 71 -10.60 -1.51 -10.03
N ARG A 72 -11.01 -1.56 -8.76
CA ARG A 72 -12.11 -0.73 -8.22
C ARG A 72 -11.84 0.76 -8.39
N ASN A 73 -10.64 1.22 -8.05
CA ASN A 73 -10.26 2.64 -8.13
C ASN A 73 -10.31 3.16 -9.58
N ILE A 74 -9.88 2.36 -10.55
CA ILE A 74 -9.97 2.71 -11.96
C ILE A 74 -11.44 2.81 -12.41
N HIS A 75 -12.30 1.86 -12.02
CA HIS A 75 -13.73 1.92 -12.35
C HIS A 75 -14.42 3.13 -11.73
N LEU A 76 -14.12 3.45 -10.47
CA LEU A 76 -14.66 4.62 -9.77
C LEU A 76 -14.26 5.93 -10.46
N ALA A 77 -12.99 6.08 -10.83
CA ALA A 77 -12.49 7.24 -11.56
C ALA A 77 -13.15 7.39 -12.94
N ARG A 78 -13.42 6.26 -13.62
CA ARG A 78 -14.15 6.26 -14.91
C ARG A 78 -15.61 6.69 -14.75
N ALA A 79 -16.30 6.26 -13.69
CA ALA A 79 -17.67 6.66 -13.40
C ALA A 79 -17.78 8.18 -13.17
N HIS A 80 -16.84 8.76 -12.43
CA HIS A 80 -16.79 10.22 -12.21
C HIS A 80 -16.57 11.01 -13.51
N ARG A 81 -15.73 10.54 -14.43
CA ARG A 81 -15.52 11.25 -15.71
C ARG A 81 -16.75 11.24 -16.62
N ARG A 82 -17.62 10.23 -16.53
CA ARG A 82 -18.84 10.14 -17.35
C ARG A 82 -19.91 11.15 -16.93
N THR A 83 -20.00 11.52 -15.66
CA THR A 83 -21.02 12.46 -15.17
C THR A 83 -20.72 13.92 -15.54
N PHE A 84 -19.46 14.29 -15.79
CA PHE A 84 -19.08 15.66 -16.14
C PHE A 84 -19.26 16.04 -17.62
N HIS A 85 -19.43 15.07 -18.53
CA HIS A 85 -19.60 15.38 -19.95
C HIS A 85 -21.04 15.77 -20.35
N HIS A 86 -22.02 15.73 -19.45
CA HIS A 86 -23.42 16.00 -19.79
C HIS A 86 -23.99 17.38 -19.38
N ARG A 87 -23.15 18.35 -19.01
CA ARG A 87 -23.57 19.75 -18.89
C ARG A 87 -22.55 20.69 -19.52
N ARG A 88 -22.49 20.73 -20.86
CA ARG A 88 -22.07 21.96 -21.53
C ARG A 88 -23.24 22.95 -21.43
N PRO A 89 -23.14 24.07 -20.71
CA PRO A 89 -24.15 25.10 -20.79
C PRO A 89 -24.22 25.55 -22.25
N SER A 90 -25.43 25.51 -22.82
CA SER A 90 -25.66 25.99 -24.18
C SER A 90 -25.19 27.44 -24.28
N ARG A 91 -24.16 27.70 -25.09
CA ARG A 91 -23.72 29.04 -25.45
C ARG A 91 -24.81 29.68 -26.31
N ASN A 92 -25.85 30.21 -25.68
CA ASN A 92 -26.78 31.10 -26.36
C ASN A 92 -27.35 32.17 -25.42
N ARG A 93 -26.99 33.41 -25.77
CA ARG A 93 -27.63 34.70 -25.49
C ARG A 93 -27.60 35.21 -24.03
N LEU A 94 -26.79 36.24 -23.81
CA LEU A 94 -27.36 37.60 -23.86
C LEU A 94 -26.33 38.63 -24.33
N ARG A 95 -26.66 39.27 -25.45
CA ARG A 95 -26.06 40.53 -25.90
C ARG A 95 -26.53 41.65 -24.97
N ARG A 96 -25.57 42.50 -24.57
CA ARG A 96 -25.71 43.93 -24.16
C ARG A 96 -26.37 44.21 -22.81
N ARG A 97 -25.60 44.83 -21.91
CA ARG A 97 -25.57 46.31 -21.77
C ARG A 97 -24.23 46.74 -21.17
N HIS A 98 -23.60 47.72 -21.82
CA HIS A 98 -22.50 48.48 -21.24
C HIS A 98 -22.98 49.21 -19.99
N ARG A 99 -22.29 49.01 -18.87
CA ARG A 99 -22.16 50.02 -17.81
C ARG A 99 -20.75 49.92 -17.21
N ARG A 100 -19.85 50.74 -17.76
CA ARG A 100 -18.70 51.37 -17.08
C ARG A 100 -19.22 51.97 -15.76
N LEU A 101 -18.62 51.99 -14.58
CA LEU A 101 -17.29 51.78 -13.96
C LEU A 101 -17.62 51.33 -12.50
N HIS A 102 -16.83 50.57 -11.75
CA HIS A 102 -15.52 50.91 -11.18
C HIS A 102 -14.82 49.60 -10.76
N LEU A 103 -13.56 49.45 -11.16
CA LEU A 103 -12.68 48.42 -10.63
C LEU A 103 -12.24 48.89 -9.24
N VAL A 104 -12.74 48.25 -8.19
CA VAL A 104 -12.09 48.27 -6.88
C VAL A 104 -11.28 46.98 -6.81
N SER A 105 -9.96 47.11 -6.87
CA SER A 105 -9.03 45.97 -6.80
C SER A 105 -9.14 45.31 -5.42
N PRO A 106 -9.44 44.01 -5.33
CA PRO A 106 -9.32 43.30 -4.07
C PRO A 106 -7.83 43.08 -3.78
N THR A 107 -7.40 43.59 -2.63
CA THR A 107 -6.09 43.33 -2.03
C THR A 107 -5.89 41.83 -1.86
N PHE A 108 -4.88 41.29 -2.53
CA PHE A 108 -4.42 39.92 -2.41
C PHE A 108 -3.67 39.75 -1.08
N THR A 109 -4.32 39.15 -0.08
CA THR A 109 -3.64 38.65 1.12
C THR A 109 -3.09 37.26 0.83
N GLN A 110 -1.78 37.16 0.67
CA GLN A 110 -1.05 35.89 0.58
C GLN A 110 -0.78 35.38 2.00
N GLU A 111 -1.67 34.56 2.53
CA GLU A 111 -1.44 33.86 3.78
C GLU A 111 -1.76 32.38 3.59
N ASN A 112 -0.77 31.64 3.10
CA ASN A 112 -0.62 30.21 3.36
C ASN A 112 0.78 29.77 2.94
N ARG A 113 1.77 30.05 3.79
CA ARG A 113 3.08 29.42 3.74
C ARG A 113 2.97 28.15 4.58
N ILE A 114 2.84 27.01 3.91
CA ILE A 114 3.00 25.70 4.55
C ILE A 114 4.50 25.57 4.81
N ASP A 115 4.88 25.59 6.09
CA ASP A 115 6.23 25.29 6.50
C ASP A 115 6.53 23.82 6.17
N VAL A 116 7.50 23.65 5.27
CA VAL A 116 8.16 22.38 5.02
C VAL A 116 8.92 22.03 6.30
N VAL A 117 8.38 21.11 7.09
CA VAL A 117 9.15 20.49 8.18
C VAL A 117 10.15 19.55 7.53
N GLU A 118 11.37 20.08 7.40
CA GLU A 118 12.61 19.40 7.06
C GLU A 118 12.90 18.37 8.16
N PHE A 119 12.65 17.09 7.88
CA PHE A 119 13.11 16.00 8.74
C PHE A 119 14.60 15.81 8.48
N GLY A 120 15.41 16.18 9.48
CA GLY A 120 16.86 15.98 9.47
C GLY A 120 17.22 14.51 9.32
N GLU A 121 18.13 14.26 8.39
CA GLU A 121 18.80 12.99 8.18
C GLU A 121 19.78 12.73 9.34
N ASP A 122 19.46 11.78 10.22
CA ASP A 122 20.42 11.23 11.17
C ASP A 122 21.40 10.31 10.43
N ALA A 123 22.51 10.89 9.96
CA ALA A 123 23.68 10.16 9.52
C ALA A 123 24.38 9.50 10.73
N SER A 124 23.96 8.28 11.09
CA SER A 124 24.74 7.39 11.95
C SER A 124 26.03 6.98 11.25
N THR A 125 27.13 7.54 11.73
CA THR A 125 28.49 7.08 11.48
C THR A 125 28.82 5.92 12.42
N CYS A 126 29.49 4.92 11.85
CA CYS A 126 29.92 3.63 12.35
C CYS A 126 30.69 3.62 13.69
N ILE A 127 30.65 2.49 14.41
CA ILE A 127 31.74 1.76 15.13
C ILE A 127 31.08 0.47 15.70
N ALA A 128 31.23 -0.68 15.05
CA ALA A 128 32.24 -1.73 15.30
C ALA A 128 32.21 -2.32 16.72
N VAL A 129 31.63 -3.53 16.86
CA VAL A 129 32.23 -4.77 17.45
C VAL A 129 31.45 -5.98 16.91
#